data_AF-A0A7C7W5Y5-F1
#
_entry.id   AF-A0A7C7W5Y5-F1
#
_cell.length_a   1.000
_cell.length_b   1.000
_cell.length_c   1.000
_cell.angle_alpha   90.00
_cell.angle_beta   90.00
_cell.angle_gamma   90.00
#
_symmetry.space_group_name_H-M   'P 1'
#
loop_
_entity.id
_entity.type
_entity.pdbx_description
1 polymer ?
#
loop_
_entity_poly.entity_id
_entity_poly.type
_entity_poly.pdbx_seq_one_letter_code
_entity_poly.pdbx_strand_id
1 'polypeptide(L)' 'MFAYEYPLLLKNVLESGVRFVPNQEIVYRDQVKYTYAEMYQRVLRLGAALKDIGVKKG' A
#
# COMPACT_ATOMS: atom_id res chain seq x y z
N MET A 1 -20.31 20.85 2.27
CA MET A 1 -19.71 19.56 1.85
C MET A 1 -18.28 19.60 2.31
N PHE A 2 -17.92 18.89 3.38
CA PHE A 2 -16.54 18.85 3.85
C PHE A 2 -15.73 18.11 2.78
N ALA A 3 -14.82 18.81 2.11
CA ALA A 3 -13.82 18.15 1.28
C ALA A 3 -12.97 17.31 2.23
N TYR A 4 -13.19 15.99 2.24
CA TYR A 4 -12.34 15.09 3.00
C TYR A 4 -10.96 15.19 2.36
N GLU A 5 -10.01 15.82 3.06
CA GLU A 5 -8.62 15.75 2.66
C GLU A 5 -8.21 14.29 2.74
N TYR A 6 -8.07 13.66 1.57
CA TYR A 6 -7.48 12.34 1.44
C TYR A 6 -6.07 12.56 0.89
N PRO A 7 -5.07 12.86 1.74
CA PRO A 7 -3.70 12.99 1.29
C PRO A 7 -3.32 11.79 0.43
N LEU A 8 -2.75 12.01 -0.74
CA LEU A 8 -2.31 10.95 -1.65
C LEU A 8 -1.02 10.28 -1.17
N LEU A 9 -0.99 9.93 0.11
CA LEU A 9 0.04 9.08 0.68
C LEU A 9 -0.13 7.66 0.12
N LEU A 10 0.98 7.00 -0.16
CA LEU A 10 0.96 5.64 -0.71
C LEU A 10 0.11 4.67 0.11
N LYS A 11 0.17 4.75 1.45
CA LYS A 11 -0.64 3.90 2.34
C LYS A 11 -2.14 4.07 2.09
N ASN A 12 -2.58 5.29 1.84
CA ASN A 12 -3.98 5.63 1.62
C ASN A 12 -4.44 5.04 0.27
N VAL A 13 -3.64 5.19 -0.78
CA VAL A 13 -3.91 4.58 -2.10
C VAL A 13 -4.04 3.06 -1.99
N LEU A 14 -3.10 2.40 -1.29
CA LEU A 14 -3.13 0.96 -1.10
C LEU A 14 -4.32 0.48 -0.26
N GLU A 15 -4.65 1.18 0.83
CA GLU A 15 -5.81 0.87 1.68
C GLU A 15 -7.13 0.98 0.91
N SER A 16 -7.29 2.01 0.08
CA SER A 16 -8.47 2.16 -0.79
C SER A 16 -8.56 1.02 -1.80
N GLY A 17 -7.45 0.68 -2.46
CA GLY A 17 -7.41 -0.42 -3.44
C GLY A 17 -7.77 -1.77 -2.83
N VAL A 18 -7.24 -2.09 -1.65
CA VAL A 18 -7.61 -3.32 -0.91
C VAL A 18 -9.09 -3.33 -0.53
N ARG A 19 -9.64 -2.18 -0.13
CA ARG A 19 -11.03 -2.07 0.30
C ARG A 19 -12.03 -2.30 -0.82
N PHE A 20 -11.79 -1.71 -1.99
CA PHE A 20 -12.78 -1.68 -3.07
C PHE A 20 -12.50 -2.67 -4.19
N VAL A 21 -11.22 -2.92 -4.48
CA VAL A 21 -10.77 -3.72 -5.64
C VAL A 21 -9.59 -4.63 -5.28
N PRO A 22 -9.71 -5.51 -4.27
CA PRO A 22 -8.57 -6.26 -3.73
C PRO A 22 -7.85 -7.14 -4.77
N ASN A 23 -8.58 -7.63 -5.76
CA ASN A 23 -8.06 -8.51 -6.82
C ASN A 23 -7.57 -7.74 -8.06
N GLN A 24 -7.72 -6.41 -8.10
CA GLN A 24 -7.19 -5.60 -9.20
C GLN A 24 -5.67 -5.61 -9.16
N GLU A 25 -5.07 -5.68 -10.35
CA GLU A 25 -3.63 -5.84 -10.50
C GLU A 25 -2.90 -4.48 -10.48
N ILE A 26 -1.80 -4.44 -9.75
CA ILE A 26 -0.76 -3.42 -9.80
C ILE A 26 0.41 -4.01 -10.58
N VAL A 27 0.69 -3.43 -11.74
CA VAL A 27 1.68 -3.93 -12.69
C VAL A 27 2.80 -2.91 -12.88
N TYR A 28 4.04 -3.35 -12.76
CA TYR A 28 5.21 -2.57 -13.17
C TYR A 28 5.83 -3.21 -14.41
N ARG A 29 5.61 -2.57 -15.56
CA ARG A 29 6.06 -3.03 -16.88
C ARG A 29 5.66 -4.50 -17.10
N ASP A 30 6.59 -5.32 -17.54
CA ASP A 30 6.50 -6.76 -17.76
C ASP A 30 7.23 -7.57 -16.69
N GLN A 31 7.67 -6.91 -15.60
CA GLN A 31 8.56 -7.51 -14.61
C GLN A 31 7.82 -8.02 -13.39
N VAL A 32 6.82 -7.26 -12.92
CA VAL A 32 6.18 -7.52 -11.64
C VAL A 32 4.69 -7.25 -11.75
N LYS A 33 3.91 -8.20 -11.23
CA LYS A 33 2.46 -8.13 -11.16
C LYS A 33 2.01 -8.70 -9.82
N TYR A 34 1.20 -7.92 -9.11
CA TYR A 34 0.55 -8.31 -7.86
C TYR A 34 -0.87 -7.76 -7.84
N THR A 35 -1.75 -8.38 -7.07
CA THR A 35 -3.03 -7.76 -6.68
C THR A 35 -2.82 -6.69 -5.60
N TYR A 36 -3.80 -5.81 -5.40
CA TYR A 36 -3.78 -4.88 -4.27
C TYR A 36 -3.63 -5.61 -2.92
N ALA A 37 -4.31 -6.73 -2.75
CA ALA A 37 -4.21 -7.54 -1.53
C ALA A 37 -2.78 -8.05 -1.29
N GLU A 38 -2.14 -8.61 -2.32
CA GLU A 38 -0.77 -9.11 -2.24
C GLU A 38 0.25 -7.99 -1.97
N MET A 39 0.13 -6.87 -2.69
CA MET A 39 1.04 -5.74 -2.52
C MET A 39 0.93 -5.14 -1.11
N TYR A 40 -0.29 -5.01 -0.59
CA TYR A 40 -0.53 -4.52 0.76
C TYR A 40 0.15 -5.39 1.83
N GLN A 41 0.00 -6.72 1.74
CA GLN A 41 0.69 -7.64 2.65
C GLN A 41 2.21 -7.56 2.56
N ARG A 42 2.76 -7.37 1.35
CA ARG A 42 4.21 -7.16 1.17
C ARG A 42 4.69 -5.88 1.85
N VAL A 43 3.96 -4.77 1.70
CA VAL A 43 4.30 -3.49 2.34
C VAL A 43 4.21 -3.62 3.86
N LEU A 44 3.22 -4.31 4.41
CA LEU A 44 3.12 -4.54 5.86
C LEU A 44 4.30 -5.37 6.39
N ARG A 45 4.69 -6.44 5.69
CA ARG A 45 5.87 -7.24 6.09
C ARG A 45 7.16 -6.40 6.05
N LEU A 46 7.33 -5.56 5.03
CA LEU A 46 8.46 -4.63 4.97
C LEU A 46 8.40 -3.64 6.15
N GLY A 47 7.23 -3.06 6.43
CA GLY A 47 7.03 -2.14 7.55
C GLY A 47 7.37 -2.78 8.91
N ALA A 48 6.98 -4.04 9.11
CA ALA A 48 7.34 -4.79 10.31
C ALA A 48 8.86 -4.97 10.42
N ALA A 49 9.52 -5.42 9.35
CA ALA A 49 10.98 -5.57 9.34
C ALA A 49 11.72 -4.24 9.57
N LEU A 50 11.24 -3.14 8.98
CA LEU A 50 11.80 -1.80 9.20
C LEU A 50 11.62 -1.33 10.65
N LYS A 51 10.46 -1.61 11.24
CA LYS A 51 10.19 -1.33 12.66
C LYS A 51 11.15 -2.12 13.56
N ASP A 52 11.40 -3.39 13.25
CA ASP A 52 12.27 -4.26 14.04
C ASP A 52 13.74 -3.79 14.04
N ILE A 53 14.21 -3.20 12.93
CA ILE A 53 15.55 -2.58 12.87
C ILE A 53 15.60 -1.14 13.42
N GLY A 54 14.51 -0.67 14.02
CA GLY A 54 14.46 0.61 14.74
C GLY A 54 14.21 1.84 13.87
N VAL A 55 13.73 1.68 12.62
CA VAL A 55 13.36 2.83 11.78
C VAL A 55 12.21 3.61 12.42
N LYS A 56 12.37 4.92 12.49
CA LYS A 56 11.36 5.86 13.00
C LYS A 56 10.83 6.71 11.85
N LYS A 57 9.63 7.25 12.06
CA LYS A 57 9.10 8.30 11.20
C LYS A 57 10.07 9.49 11.25
N GLY A 58 10.49 9.97 10.09
CA GLY A 58 11.25 11.22 9.93
C GLY A 58 10.38 12.46 10.07
#